data_AF-A0A8B3LDT8-F1
#
_entry.id   AF-A0A8B3LDT8-F1
#
_cell.length_a   1.000
_cell.length_b   1.000
_cell.length_c   1.000
_cell.angle_alpha   90.00
_cell.angle_beta   90.00
_cell.angle_gamma   90.00
#
_symmetry.space_group_name_H-M   'P 1'
#
loop_
_entity.id
_entity.type
_entity.pdbx_description
1 polymer ?
#
loop_
_entity_poly.entity_id
_entity_poly.type
_entity_poly.pdbx_seq_one_letter_code
_entity_poly.pdbx_strand_id
1 'polypeptide(L)'
;YNTSDLYALFIGHGADRIAHGDANFAGSWGAVGGLHRSDIAALQRSLEAKGYDVGSADGLPGFKTRRSIGTWQAKNGRAATCFPDADLVAALK
;
A
#
# COMPACT_ATOMS: atom_id res chain seq x y z
N TYR A 1 -11.49 -13.13 -14.06
CA TYR A 1 -10.37 -12.87 -13.15
C TYR A 1 -10.15 -11.36 -13.04
N ASN A 2 -9.84 -10.82 -11.86
CA ASN A 2 -9.61 -9.38 -11.62
C ASN A 2 -8.19 -9.18 -11.04
N THR A 3 -7.43 -8.22 -11.56
CA THR A 3 -6.03 -7.94 -11.19
C THR A 3 -5.94 -7.10 -9.91
N SER A 4 -6.35 -7.68 -8.79
CA SER A 4 -6.30 -7.04 -7.47
C SER A 4 -5.89 -8.07 -6.41
N ASP A 5 -4.93 -7.70 -5.57
CA ASP A 5 -4.46 -8.53 -4.46
C ASP A 5 -5.61 -8.86 -3.50
N LEU A 6 -6.50 -7.89 -3.24
CA LEU A 6 -7.68 -8.08 -2.39
C LEU A 6 -8.70 -9.02 -3.02
N TYR A 7 -8.87 -8.97 -4.35
CA TYR A 7 -9.76 -9.90 -5.04
C TYR A 7 -9.23 -11.33 -4.94
N ALA A 8 -7.93 -11.52 -5.18
CA ALA A 8 -7.29 -12.83 -5.05
C ALA A 8 -7.41 -13.37 -3.61
N LEU A 9 -7.15 -12.53 -2.60
CA LEU A 9 -7.30 -12.88 -1.19
C LEU A 9 -8.75 -13.25 -0.85
N PHE A 10 -9.72 -12.50 -1.33
CA PHE A 10 -11.14 -12.78 -1.11
C PHE A 10 -11.56 -14.15 -1.67
N ILE A 11 -11.15 -14.46 -2.91
CA ILE A 11 -11.48 -15.75 -3.54
C ILE A 11 -10.80 -16.89 -2.79
N GLY A 12 -9.51 -16.77 -2.46
CA GLY A 12 -8.78 -17.79 -1.70
C GLY A 12 -9.41 -18.04 -0.33
N HIS A 13 -9.71 -16.97 0.41
CA HIS A 13 -10.35 -17.09 1.71
C HIS A 13 -11.77 -17.68 1.62
N GLY A 14 -12.53 -17.34 0.57
CA GLY A 14 -13.82 -17.97 0.30
C GLY A 14 -13.71 -19.47 0.03
N ALA A 15 -12.69 -19.89 -0.73
CA ALA A 15 -12.43 -21.31 -1.00
C ALA A 15 -12.05 -22.08 0.28
N ASP A 16 -11.20 -21.52 1.14
CA ASP A 16 -10.84 -22.12 2.43
C ASP A 16 -12.08 -22.34 3.30
N ARG A 17 -13.00 -21.37 3.33
CA ARG A 17 -14.24 -21.47 4.11
C ARG A 17 -15.17 -22.58 3.60
N ILE A 18 -15.22 -22.80 2.30
CA ILE A 18 -16.00 -23.90 1.69
C ILE A 18 -15.38 -25.26 2.06
N ALA A 19 -14.06 -25.38 2.00
CA ALA A 19 -13.35 -26.64 2.21
C ALA A 19 -13.20 -27.01 3.69
N HIS A 20 -13.05 -26.02 4.57
CA HIS A 20 -12.62 -26.20 5.96
C HIS A 20 -13.56 -25.60 7.00
N GLY A 21 -14.65 -24.95 6.57
CA GLY A 21 -15.60 -24.27 7.44
C GLY A 21 -15.21 -22.82 7.76
N ASP A 22 -16.09 -22.13 8.48
CA ASP A 22 -15.89 -20.72 8.83
C ASP A 22 -14.70 -20.54 9.79
N ALA A 23 -13.61 -19.97 9.28
CA ALA A 23 -12.45 -19.57 10.06
C ALA A 23 -12.02 -18.17 9.65
N ASN A 24 -11.58 -17.38 10.63
CA ASN A 24 -11.00 -16.04 10.41
C ASN A 24 -9.48 -16.14 10.19
N PHE A 25 -8.89 -15.05 9.67
CA PHE A 25 -7.44 -14.90 9.68
C PHE A 25 -6.90 -14.96 11.11
N ALA A 26 -5.75 -15.62 11.31
CA ALA A 26 -5.15 -15.78 12.63
C ALA A 26 -4.71 -14.45 13.28
N GLY A 27 -4.37 -13.45 12.46
CA GLY A 27 -4.02 -12.11 12.90
C GLY A 27 -5.20 -11.15 12.85
N SER A 28 -5.23 -10.19 13.79
CA SER A 28 -6.19 -9.09 13.77
C SER A 28 -5.82 -8.03 12.73
N TRP A 29 -6.84 -7.38 12.15
CA TRP A 29 -6.65 -6.21 11.30
C TRP A 29 -6.23 -4.99 12.13
N GLY A 30 -5.19 -4.28 11.68
CA GLY A 30 -4.81 -2.98 12.23
C GLY A 30 -5.67 -1.84 11.70
N ALA A 31 -5.56 -0.66 12.31
CA ALA A 31 -6.15 0.56 11.79
C ALA A 31 -5.35 1.07 10.58
N VAL A 32 -5.83 0.76 9.37
CA VAL A 32 -5.15 1.15 8.11
C VAL A 32 -5.47 2.59 7.66
N GLY A 33 -6.41 3.25 8.34
CA GLY A 33 -6.84 4.61 8.03
C GLY A 33 -7.50 4.74 6.65
N GLY A 34 -7.76 5.98 6.24
CA GLY A 34 -8.21 6.33 4.90
C GLY A 34 -7.24 7.31 4.27
N LEU A 35 -6.79 7.02 3.05
CA LEU A 35 -6.00 7.94 2.24
C LEU A 35 -6.81 8.36 1.03
N HIS A 36 -6.89 9.66 0.77
CA HIS A 36 -7.49 10.13 -0.46
C HIS A 36 -6.56 9.87 -1.63
N ARG A 37 -7.12 9.63 -2.80
CA ARG A 37 -6.35 9.53 -4.05
C ARG A 37 -5.48 10.78 -4.28
N SER A 38 -5.96 11.96 -3.87
CA SER A 38 -5.20 13.21 -3.92
C SER A 38 -3.98 13.23 -2.99
N ASP A 39 -4.07 12.60 -1.82
CA ASP A 39 -2.97 12.48 -0.87
C ASP A 39 -1.87 11.59 -1.44
N ILE A 40 -2.24 10.47 -2.07
CA ILE A 40 -1.29 9.59 -2.76
C ILE A 40 -0.63 10.32 -3.93
N ALA A 41 -1.40 11.07 -4.73
CA ALA A 41 -0.85 11.82 -5.85
C ALA A 41 0.15 12.90 -5.37
N ALA A 42 -0.12 13.57 -4.25
CA ALA A 42 0.81 14.52 -3.65
C ALA A 42 2.11 13.82 -3.18
N LEU A 43 1.99 12.70 -2.47
CA LEU A 43 3.12 11.87 -2.06
C LEU A 43 3.98 11.42 -3.25
N GLN A 44 3.35 10.99 -4.35
CA GLN A 44 4.05 10.57 -5.57
C GLN A 44 4.86 11.74 -6.17
N ARG A 45 4.27 12.94 -6.30
CA ARG A 45 5.00 14.13 -6.78
C ARG A 45 6.17 14.49 -5.88
N SER A 46 6.01 14.39 -4.56
CA SER A 46 7.10 14.65 -3.62
C SER A 46 8.24 13.63 -3.72
N LEU A 47 7.92 12.36 -4.00
CA LEU A 47 8.93 11.34 -4.28
C LEU A 47 9.63 11.58 -5.62
N GLU A 48 8.90 11.95 -6.68
CA GLU A 48 9.46 12.32 -7.98
C GLU A 48 10.44 13.50 -7.84
N ALA A 49 10.04 14.55 -7.11
CA ALA A 49 10.89 15.72 -6.83
C ALA A 49 12.18 15.38 -6.07
N LYS A 50 12.20 14.26 -5.34
CA LYS A 50 13.38 13.73 -4.64
C LYS A 50 14.16 12.70 -5.46
N GLY A 51 13.79 12.47 -6.73
CA GLY A 51 14.48 11.58 -7.66
C GLY A 51 14.08 10.11 -7.59
N TYR A 52 12.93 9.78 -6.98
CA TYR A 52 12.43 8.40 -6.94
C TYR A 52 11.50 8.12 -8.14
N ASP A 53 11.65 6.95 -8.77
CA ASP A 53 10.75 6.49 -9.83
C ASP A 53 9.48 5.88 -9.23
N VAL A 54 8.39 6.64 -9.25
CA VAL A 54 7.04 6.19 -8.84
C VAL A 54 6.16 5.78 -10.03
N GLY A 55 6.66 5.90 -11.26
CA GLY A 55 5.88 5.80 -12.49
C GLY A 55 5.21 7.14 -12.84
N SER A 56 3.99 7.35 -12.34
CA SER A 56 3.23 8.59 -12.52
C SER A 56 2.48 8.96 -11.25
N ALA A 57 2.33 10.25 -10.97
CA ALA A 57 1.52 10.77 -9.87
C ALA A 57 -0.01 10.68 -10.11
N ASP A 58 -0.52 9.48 -10.34
CA ASP A 58 -1.92 9.15 -10.66
C ASP A 58 -2.82 8.87 -9.43
N GLY A 59 -2.23 8.91 -8.24
CA GLY A 59 -2.87 8.62 -6.96
C GLY A 59 -3.08 7.12 -6.69
N LEU A 60 -2.51 6.23 -7.51
CA LEU A 60 -2.59 4.78 -7.35
C LEU A 60 -1.22 4.24 -6.91
N PRO A 61 -1.10 3.69 -5.70
CA PRO A 61 0.19 3.23 -5.18
C PRO A 61 0.56 1.85 -5.74
N GLY A 62 0.86 1.80 -7.05
CA GLY A 62 1.31 0.59 -7.75
C GLY A 62 2.75 0.17 -7.36
N PHE A 63 3.27 -0.85 -8.03
CA PHE A 63 4.59 -1.44 -7.73
C PHE A 63 5.71 -0.40 -7.59
N LYS A 64 5.86 0.50 -8.58
CA LYS A 64 6.90 1.52 -8.58
C LYS A 64 6.78 2.49 -7.40
N THR A 65 5.56 2.94 -7.10
CA THR A 65 5.29 3.79 -5.93
C THR A 65 5.66 3.07 -4.62
N ARG A 66 5.18 1.83 -4.42
CA ARG A 66 5.45 1.04 -3.20
C ARG A 66 6.94 0.78 -2.97
N ARG A 67 7.67 0.41 -4.03
CA ARG A 67 9.13 0.25 -3.99
C ARG A 67 9.85 1.54 -3.61
N SER A 68 9.43 2.67 -4.18
CA SER A 68 10.02 3.98 -3.91
C SER A 68 9.73 4.46 -2.49
N ILE A 69 8.53 4.18 -1.96
CA ILE A 69 8.20 4.39 -0.55
C ILE A 69 9.17 3.61 0.35
N GLY A 70 9.33 2.31 0.14
CA GLY A 70 10.24 1.47 0.94
C GLY A 70 11.69 1.97 0.89
N THR A 71 12.15 2.40 -0.29
CA THR A 71 13.49 2.97 -0.46
C THR A 71 13.65 4.29 0.31
N TRP A 72 12.67 5.17 0.23
CA TRP A 72 12.67 6.43 0.99
C TRP A 72 12.63 6.16 2.50
N GLN A 73 11.76 5.26 2.96
CA GLN A 73 11.66 4.87 4.37
C GLN A 73 13.00 4.38 4.92
N ALA A 74 13.63 3.42 4.23
CA ALA A 74 14.93 2.87 4.64
C ALA A 74 16.02 3.96 4.71
N LYS A 75 16.08 4.86 3.72
CA LYS A 75 17.04 5.98 3.71
C LYS A 75 16.83 6.99 4.85
N ASN A 76 15.62 7.03 5.42
CA ASN A 76 15.27 7.92 6.52
C ASN A 76 15.19 7.19 7.87
N GLY A 77 15.80 6.00 8.00
CA GLY A 77 15.84 5.25 9.26
C GLY A 77 14.47 4.71 9.72
N ARG A 78 13.48 4.66 8.82
CA ARG A 78 12.15 4.11 9.09
C ARG A 78 12.07 2.66 8.62
N ALA A 79 11.17 1.88 9.24
CA ALA A 79 10.83 0.55 8.73
C ALA A 79 10.29 0.66 7.29
N ALA A 80 10.81 -0.18 6.39
CA ALA A 80 10.44 -0.17 4.98
C ALA A 80 9.12 -0.91 4.74
N THR A 81 8.02 -0.36 5.24
CA THR A 81 6.67 -0.95 5.06
C THR A 81 6.28 -1.04 3.59
N CYS A 82 6.85 -0.19 2.72
CA CYS A 82 6.52 -0.10 1.29
C CYS A 82 5.07 0.30 0.99
N PHE A 83 4.30 0.68 2.01
CA PHE A 83 2.91 1.10 1.88
C PHE A 83 2.75 2.57 2.28
N PRO A 84 1.86 3.32 1.59
CA PRO A 84 1.51 4.64 2.03
C PRO A 84 0.64 4.56 3.29
N ASP A 85 0.92 5.43 4.25
CA ASP A 85 0.11 5.68 5.44
C ASP A 85 0.00 7.20 5.66
N ALA A 86 -0.86 7.61 6.61
CA ALA A 86 -1.11 9.03 6.87
C ALA A 86 0.16 9.76 7.34
N ASP A 87 1.01 9.11 8.13
CA ASP A 87 2.24 9.69 8.66
C ASP A 87 3.28 9.91 7.56
N LEU A 88 3.37 8.98 6.60
CA LEU A 88 4.23 9.09 5.44
C LEU A 88 3.76 10.20 4.51
N VAL A 89 2.43 10.29 4.26
CA VAL A 89 1.86 11.40 3.51
C VAL A 89 2.21 12.71 4.19
N ALA A 90 1.98 12.85 5.50
CA ALA A 90 2.30 14.07 6.25
C ALA A 90 3.81 14.41 6.22
N ALA A 91 4.69 13.42 6.22
CA ALA A 91 6.15 13.63 6.16
C ALA A 91 6.67 14.03 4.77
N LEU A 92 5.91 13.76 3.71
CA LEU A 92 6.30 14.01 2.32
C LEU A 92 5.50 15.13 1.65
N LYS A 93 4.33 15.51 2.18
CA LYS A 93 3.54 16.68 1.74
C LYS A 93 4.29 17.97 2.07
#